data_AF-A0A7Y7LLN9-F1
#
_entry.id   AF-A0A7Y7LLN9-F1
#
_cell.length_a   1.000
_cell.length_b   1.000
_cell.length_c   1.000
_cell.angle_alpha   90.00
_cell.angle_beta   90.00
_cell.angle_gamma   90.00
#
_symmetry.space_group_name_H-M   'P 1'
#
loop_
_entity.id
_entity.type
_entity.pdbx_description
1 polymer ?
#
loop_
_entity_poly.entity_id
_entity_poly.type
_entity_poly.pdbx_seq_one_letter_code
_entity_poly.pdbx_strand_id
1 'polypeptide(L)'
;MNTSPNPAESGIDWAEKRYLIIDDFVGIRQLLRESLRNLGAKHIDQASSGGEAMVLLSKTRYDVVLCDYNLGDGKNGQQVLEEARIRNLMLPSSVWLMVSAEKSVESVMGAAEHQPDAYIIKPITEGVLLTRLNRVWLRKQVFREIDQAFADKDYLRAAKLCEEQIAHHPLHAIDLQRMKATLLLKSGDPDRAGLVYEDVLQEREYNWARCGLGKIRMANGDLDSARMMFQAVIADNRFYIDAFDQLAESFQQQGKTEEAFDVLQKAAKLSPNSVPRQRALGTTALKLGNIPVAEKAFRKCIEIGEFSVRKTVDAYLGLARVCGQKNDTKEAIRLLNAAVHQFGGDQVTLRAKITEGLVYHESGDFRRARKSGDELEAMLADENRQRPDTESCLDMATLLFAVGVKEAPVNLLCYVTRNNHDNAPLLDDVQKIFEKARMAEEGEELIKAARQEAADLMNKGVLLWKTGKLAEAVAWMRDARKQLPHNMRILFNSAQILISHLQENGYDRALADEAISVLMHVDAIAPGQQRFAQLMEQLALLAPVSGVVAAAAASEYEAANGPVPESTRFTSN
;
A
#
# COMPACT_ATOMS: atom_id res chain seq x y z
N MET A 1 8.56 12.83 47.01
CA MET A 1 9.80 12.07 46.75
C MET A 1 9.39 10.71 46.22
N ASN A 2 9.37 10.54 44.89
CA ASN A 2 9.16 9.23 44.26
C ASN A 2 10.54 8.79 43.78
N THR A 3 11.14 7.86 44.52
CA THR A 3 12.38 7.19 44.13
C THR A 3 12.09 6.33 42.91
N SER A 4 12.77 6.62 41.80
CA SER A 4 12.78 5.75 40.63
C SER A 4 13.26 4.35 41.05
N PRO A 5 12.59 3.28 40.61
CA PRO A 5 12.99 1.92 40.97
C PRO A 5 14.37 1.61 40.39
N ASN A 6 15.18 0.93 41.20
CA ASN A 6 16.52 0.43 40.87
C ASN A 6 16.40 -0.54 39.66
N PRO A 7 17.31 -0.57 38.66
CA PRO A 7 17.25 -1.51 37.53
C PRO A 7 17.00 -2.98 37.93
N ALA A 8 17.43 -3.39 39.13
CA ALA A 8 17.18 -4.71 39.72
C ALA A 8 15.69 -5.01 40.05
N GLU A 9 14.81 -4.01 40.18
CA GLU A 9 13.40 -4.22 40.56
C GLU A 9 12.48 -4.56 39.38
N SER A 10 12.95 -4.38 38.13
CA SER A 10 12.13 -4.64 36.94
C SER A 10 12.17 -6.08 36.43
N GLY A 11 13.15 -6.89 36.87
CA GLY A 11 13.33 -8.28 36.43
C GLY A 11 13.65 -8.46 34.93
N ILE A 12 13.90 -7.37 34.18
CA ILE A 12 14.20 -7.41 32.76
C ILE A 12 15.71 -7.63 32.57
N ASP A 13 16.08 -8.68 31.85
CA ASP A 13 17.46 -8.87 31.40
C ASP A 13 17.74 -8.02 30.15
N TRP A 14 18.44 -6.91 30.36
CA TRP A 14 18.88 -5.99 29.32
C TRP A 14 20.17 -6.43 28.63
N ALA A 15 20.91 -7.41 29.18
CA ALA A 15 22.24 -7.74 28.70
C ALA A 15 22.25 -8.35 27.31
N GLU A 16 21.35 -9.30 27.06
CA GLU A 16 21.30 -10.08 25.82
C GLU A 16 20.46 -9.42 24.71
N LYS A 17 19.88 -8.24 24.97
CA LYS A 17 19.09 -7.51 23.98
C LYS A 17 19.99 -6.80 22.97
N ARG A 18 19.49 -6.64 21.75
CA ARG A 18 20.14 -5.90 20.66
C ARG A 18 19.58 -4.49 20.55
N TYR A 19 20.48 -3.52 20.59
CA TYR A 19 20.15 -2.10 20.56
C TYR A 19 20.73 -1.43 19.32
N LEU A 20 19.95 -0.53 18.74
CA LEU A 20 20.42 0.40 17.73
C LEU A 20 20.18 1.83 18.20
N ILE A 21 21.25 2.63 18.28
CA ILE A 21 21.18 4.07 18.54
C ILE A 21 21.41 4.82 17.22
N ILE A 22 20.46 5.68 16.85
CA ILE A 22 20.52 6.49 15.63
C ILE A 22 20.41 7.95 16.06
N ASP A 23 21.49 8.72 15.95
CA ASP A 23 21.50 10.16 16.23
C ASP A 23 22.70 10.73 15.46
N ASP A 24 22.61 11.92 14.87
CA ASP A 24 23.72 12.52 14.11
C ASP A 24 24.84 13.03 15.03
N PHE A 25 24.50 13.41 16.25
CA PHE A 25 25.43 13.94 17.23
C PHE A 25 26.14 12.84 18.03
N VAL A 26 27.47 12.76 17.85
CA VAL A 26 28.34 11.77 18.53
C VAL A 26 28.14 11.79 20.06
N GLY A 27 27.99 12.97 20.66
CA GLY A 27 27.81 13.11 22.10
C GLY A 27 26.52 12.47 22.64
N ILE A 28 25.40 12.57 21.90
CA ILE A 28 24.15 11.93 22.30
C ILE A 28 24.27 10.42 22.12
N ARG A 29 24.90 9.95 21.04
CA ARG A 29 25.14 8.51 20.85
C ARG A 29 25.96 7.91 21.99
N GLN A 30 27.02 8.59 22.43
CA GLN A 30 27.83 8.14 23.57
C GLN A 30 27.03 8.17 24.88
N LEU A 31 26.28 9.25 25.15
CA LEU A 31 25.43 9.35 26.34
C LEU A 31 24.40 8.22 26.41
N LEU A 32 23.72 7.93 25.30
CA LEU A 32 22.75 6.84 25.21
C LEU A 32 23.42 5.48 25.35
N ARG A 33 24.59 5.28 24.74
CA ARG A 33 25.37 4.04 24.84
C ARG A 33 25.82 3.79 26.28
N GLU A 34 26.32 4.80 26.98
CA GLU A 34 26.71 4.73 28.39
C GLU A 34 25.49 4.43 29.28
N SER A 35 24.37 5.12 29.04
CA SER A 35 23.11 4.87 29.75
C SER A 35 22.66 3.42 29.57
N LEU A 36 22.67 2.88 28.35
CA LEU A 36 22.32 1.47 28.09
C LEU A 36 23.32 0.49 28.72
N ARG A 37 24.62 0.80 28.71
CA ARG A 37 25.66 -0.01 29.36
C ARG A 37 25.47 -0.08 30.87
N ASN A 38 25.08 1.02 31.51
CA ASN A 38 24.75 1.05 32.94
C ASN A 38 23.56 0.14 33.28
N LEU A 39 22.64 -0.06 32.32
CA LEU A 39 21.54 -1.03 32.42
C LEU A 39 21.96 -2.48 32.15
N GLY A 40 23.22 -2.71 31.74
CA GLY A 40 23.78 -4.04 31.48
C GLY A 40 23.85 -4.44 30.00
N ALA A 41 23.41 -3.59 29.07
CA ALA A 41 23.36 -3.91 27.64
C ALA A 41 24.75 -4.23 27.04
N LYS A 42 24.87 -5.39 26.38
CA LYS A 42 26.13 -5.83 25.75
C LYS A 42 26.19 -5.55 24.25
N HIS A 43 25.06 -5.60 23.55
CA HIS A 43 24.99 -5.53 22.09
C HIS A 43 24.40 -4.20 21.61
N ILE A 44 25.25 -3.16 21.52
CA ILE A 44 24.83 -1.80 21.14
C ILE A 44 25.53 -1.38 19.86
N ASP A 45 24.76 -1.31 18.78
CA ASP A 45 25.18 -0.72 17.51
C ASP A 45 24.77 0.76 17.45
N GLN A 46 25.49 1.53 16.65
CA GLN A 46 25.28 2.96 16.48
C GLN A 46 25.26 3.30 14.99
N ALA A 47 24.41 4.23 14.60
CA ALA A 47 24.37 4.84 13.28
C ALA A 47 24.39 6.37 13.41
N SER A 48 25.20 7.04 12.59
CA SER A 48 25.28 8.50 12.55
C SER A 48 24.36 9.15 11.52
N SER A 49 23.63 8.35 10.74
CA SER A 49 22.68 8.84 9.73
C SER A 49 21.55 7.84 9.53
N GLY A 50 20.42 8.31 9.00
CA GLY A 50 19.32 7.41 8.66
C GLY A 50 19.68 6.39 7.57
N GLY A 51 20.62 6.72 6.67
CA GLY A 51 21.11 5.78 5.65
C GLY A 51 21.88 4.59 6.26
N GLU A 52 22.80 4.86 7.18
CA GLU A 52 23.53 3.82 7.92
C GLU A 52 22.60 2.98 8.77
N ALA A 53 21.62 3.61 9.43
CA ALA A 53 20.61 2.91 10.20
C ALA A 53 19.83 1.89 9.35
N MET A 54 19.43 2.26 8.13
CA MET A 54 18.74 1.34 7.22
C MET A 54 19.62 0.15 6.80
N VAL A 55 20.93 0.35 6.63
CA VAL A 55 21.86 -0.76 6.36
C VAL A 55 21.92 -1.72 7.53
N LEU A 56 21.99 -1.22 8.77
CA LEU A 56 22.01 -2.05 9.96
C LEU A 56 20.70 -2.80 10.17
N LEU A 57 19.56 -2.11 10.04
CA LEU A 57 18.21 -2.69 10.13
C LEU A 57 17.95 -3.78 9.06
N SER A 58 18.62 -3.70 7.91
CA SER A 58 18.51 -4.73 6.86
C SER A 58 19.25 -6.02 7.18
N LYS A 59 20.25 -5.97 8.08
CA LYS A 59 21.13 -7.09 8.42
C LYS A 59 20.80 -7.71 9.78
N THR A 60 20.34 -6.89 10.71
CA THR A 60 20.16 -7.26 12.11
C THR A 60 18.77 -6.84 12.57
N ARG A 61 18.04 -7.77 13.20
CA ARG A 61 16.82 -7.42 13.94
C ARG A 61 17.20 -6.90 15.32
N TYR A 62 16.73 -5.70 15.64
CA TYR A 62 16.97 -5.05 16.94
C TYR A 62 15.74 -5.17 17.83
N ASP A 63 15.97 -5.40 19.12
CA ASP A 63 14.94 -5.42 20.16
C ASP A 63 14.52 -4.00 20.52
N VAL A 64 15.49 -3.08 20.57
CA VAL A 64 15.28 -1.68 20.94
C VAL A 64 15.99 -0.76 19.95
N VAL A 65 15.24 0.19 19.39
CA VAL A 65 15.79 1.26 18.55
C VAL A 65 15.52 2.60 19.23
N LEU A 66 16.60 3.34 19.48
CA LEU A 66 16.56 4.73 19.94
C LEU A 66 16.92 5.61 18.75
N CYS A 67 15.94 6.34 18.20
CA CYS A 67 16.12 7.10 16.97
C CYS A 67 15.89 8.57 17.22
N ASP A 68 16.86 9.43 16.94
CA ASP A 68 16.65 10.86 16.89
C ASP A 68 15.76 11.23 15.71
N TYR A 69 14.92 12.23 15.92
CA TYR A 69 14.04 12.73 14.86
C TYR A 69 14.83 13.46 13.78
N ASN A 70 15.79 14.31 14.18
CA ASN A 70 16.63 15.05 13.26
C ASN A 70 17.96 14.34 13.08
N LEU A 71 18.30 13.90 11.86
CA LEU A 71 19.51 13.12 11.58
C LEU A 71 20.46 13.85 10.64
N GLY A 72 20.36 15.18 10.58
CA GLY A 72 21.14 16.02 9.68
C GLY A 72 20.79 15.74 8.21
N ASP A 73 21.81 15.58 7.38
CA ASP A 73 21.64 15.34 5.95
C ASP A 73 21.12 13.93 5.65
N GLY A 74 20.09 13.85 4.80
CA GLY A 74 19.51 12.58 4.36
C GLY A 74 18.18 12.23 5.05
N LYS A 75 18.01 10.95 5.36
CA LYS A 75 16.78 10.44 5.99
C LYS A 75 16.65 10.95 7.43
N ASN A 76 15.52 11.55 7.76
CA ASN A 76 15.16 11.87 9.15
C ASN A 76 14.61 10.63 9.89
N GLY A 77 14.50 10.69 11.21
CA GLY A 77 14.10 9.53 12.02
C GLY A 77 12.69 9.00 11.70
N GLN A 78 11.76 9.87 11.29
CA GLN A 78 10.41 9.48 10.87
C GLN A 78 10.46 8.64 9.57
N GLN A 79 11.26 9.05 8.59
CA GLN A 79 11.45 8.33 7.34
C GLN A 79 12.13 6.98 7.57
N VAL A 80 13.09 6.89 8.50
CA VAL A 80 13.71 5.62 8.89
C VAL A 80 12.66 4.67 9.48
N LEU A 81 11.82 5.16 10.40
CA LEU A 81 10.73 4.36 10.99
C LEU A 81 9.71 3.91 9.93
N GLU A 82 9.31 4.81 9.03
CA GLU A 82 8.41 4.49 7.92
C GLU A 82 8.98 3.38 7.04
N GLU A 83 10.24 3.51 6.60
CA GLU A 83 10.91 2.53 5.75
C GLU A 83 11.10 1.18 6.46
N ALA A 84 11.48 1.19 7.74
CA ALA A 84 11.62 -0.02 8.55
C ALA A 84 10.30 -0.80 8.65
N ARG A 85 9.16 -0.11 8.75
CA ARG A 85 7.83 -0.74 8.76
C ARG A 85 7.42 -1.28 7.41
N ILE A 86 7.58 -0.49 6.35
CA ILE A 86 7.21 -0.90 4.99
C ILE A 86 8.02 -2.13 4.56
N ARG A 87 9.29 -2.19 4.96
CA ARG A 87 10.18 -3.32 4.66
C ARG A 87 10.09 -4.47 5.69
N ASN A 88 9.20 -4.39 6.68
CA ASN A 88 9.03 -5.38 7.76
C ASN A 88 10.34 -5.74 8.49
N LEU A 89 11.21 -4.74 8.72
CA LEU A 89 12.51 -4.91 9.39
C LEU A 89 12.41 -4.95 10.92
N MET A 90 11.21 -4.73 11.46
CA MET A 90 10.94 -4.77 12.90
C MET A 90 9.95 -5.88 13.22
N LEU A 91 10.06 -6.43 14.42
CA LEU A 91 9.11 -7.39 14.95
C LEU A 91 8.01 -6.67 15.74
N PRO A 92 6.81 -7.26 15.86
CA PRO A 92 5.74 -6.77 16.71
C PRO A 92 6.18 -6.43 18.14
N SER A 93 7.08 -7.22 18.74
CA SER A 93 7.61 -6.98 20.10
C SER A 93 8.76 -5.95 20.16
N SER A 94 9.38 -5.59 19.03
CA SER A 94 10.47 -4.61 18.97
C SER A 94 9.99 -3.24 19.47
N VAL A 95 10.84 -2.55 20.23
CA VAL A 95 10.58 -1.23 20.79
C VAL A 95 11.25 -0.14 19.96
N TRP A 96 10.47 0.83 19.49
CA TRP A 96 10.98 2.03 18.83
C TRP A 96 10.69 3.29 19.65
N LEU A 97 11.75 3.90 20.18
CA LEU A 97 11.67 5.17 20.91
C LEU A 97 12.20 6.30 20.02
N MET A 98 11.35 7.29 19.77
CA MET A 98 11.76 8.50 19.08
C MET A 98 12.31 9.51 20.08
N VAL A 99 13.53 9.98 19.86
CA VAL A 99 14.17 11.05 20.62
C VAL A 99 13.97 12.35 19.85
N SER A 100 13.54 13.41 20.50
CA SER A 100 13.33 14.70 19.81
C SER A 100 13.59 15.89 20.74
N ALA A 101 14.07 16.99 20.15
CA ALA A 101 14.19 18.28 20.82
C ALA A 101 12.87 19.09 20.81
N GLU A 102 11.92 18.74 19.94
CA GLU A 102 10.78 19.59 19.65
C GLU A 102 9.56 19.26 20.50
N LYS A 103 8.98 20.31 21.10
CA LYS A 103 7.68 20.27 21.82
C LYS A 103 6.52 20.76 20.96
N SER A 104 6.77 21.13 19.70
CA SER A 104 5.77 21.75 18.83
C SER A 104 4.69 20.74 18.43
N VAL A 105 3.45 21.22 18.33
CA VAL A 105 2.29 20.41 17.98
C VAL A 105 2.46 19.79 16.59
N GLU A 106 3.02 20.51 15.62
CA GLU A 106 3.25 20.01 14.25
C GLU A 106 4.25 18.84 14.21
N SER A 107 5.35 18.92 14.96
CA SER A 107 6.35 17.85 15.02
C SER A 107 5.87 16.67 15.86
N VAL A 108 5.08 16.92 16.91
CA VAL A 108 4.39 15.86 17.66
C VAL A 108 3.32 15.18 16.80
N MET A 109 2.60 15.91 15.93
CA MET A 109 1.56 15.36 15.07
C MET A 109 2.11 14.59 13.87
N GLY A 110 3.07 15.17 13.13
CA GLY A 110 3.75 14.48 12.02
C GLY A 110 4.44 13.21 12.50
N ALA A 111 5.02 13.24 13.70
CA ALA A 111 5.59 12.04 14.29
C ALA A 111 4.51 11.07 14.83
N ALA A 112 3.40 11.56 15.40
CA ALA A 112 2.31 10.72 15.91
C ALA A 112 1.59 9.94 14.80
N GLU A 113 1.58 10.45 13.56
CA GLU A 113 1.08 9.71 12.38
C GLU A 113 1.79 8.37 12.19
N HIS A 114 3.12 8.39 12.36
CA HIS A 114 3.93 7.18 12.26
C HIS A 114 4.03 6.43 13.59
N GLN A 115 3.28 6.82 14.63
CA GLN A 115 3.05 6.08 15.88
C GLN A 115 4.28 5.32 16.42
N PRO A 116 5.42 5.96 16.73
CA PRO A 116 6.48 5.27 17.48
C PRO A 116 5.94 4.78 18.83
N ASP A 117 6.60 3.80 19.45
CA ASP A 117 6.06 3.21 20.68
C ASP A 117 6.06 4.20 21.85
N ALA A 118 7.04 5.12 21.89
CA ALA A 118 7.00 6.33 22.73
C ALA A 118 8.02 7.40 22.26
N TYR A 119 7.88 8.60 22.82
CA TYR A 119 8.83 9.72 22.67
C TYR A 119 9.65 9.97 23.93
N ILE A 120 10.89 10.40 23.71
CA ILE A 120 11.77 10.98 24.72
C ILE A 120 12.12 12.40 24.28
N ILE A 121 11.73 13.38 25.11
CA ILE A 121 12.03 14.79 24.87
C ILE A 121 13.40 15.10 25.46
N LYS A 122 14.31 15.70 24.67
CA LYS A 122 15.63 16.15 25.13
C LYS A 122 15.45 17.28 26.19
N PRO A 123 16.25 17.34 27.26
CA PRO A 123 17.46 16.56 27.54
C PRO A 123 17.18 15.15 28.06
N ILE A 124 17.99 14.19 27.64
CA ILE A 124 17.86 12.78 27.99
C ILE A 124 18.60 12.52 29.30
N THR A 125 17.90 11.99 30.30
CA THR A 125 18.51 11.48 31.53
C THR A 125 18.30 9.98 31.62
N GLU A 126 19.24 9.27 32.26
CA GLU A 126 19.19 7.81 32.43
C GLU A 126 17.86 7.37 33.07
N GLY A 127 17.39 8.08 34.10
CA GLY A 127 16.11 7.78 34.76
C GLY A 127 14.89 7.93 33.86
N VAL A 128 14.86 8.95 32.98
CA VAL A 128 13.76 9.14 32.01
C VAL A 128 13.81 8.05 30.94
N LEU A 129 14.99 7.73 30.41
CA LEU A 129 15.18 6.66 29.44
C LEU A 129 14.72 5.32 30.01
N LEU A 130 15.22 4.94 31.20
CA LEU A 130 14.89 3.67 31.85
C LEU A 130 13.39 3.55 32.12
N THR A 131 12.77 4.58 32.70
CA THR A 131 11.33 4.56 33.00
C THR A 131 10.50 4.39 31.74
N ARG A 132 10.84 5.10 30.66
CA ARG A 132 10.13 5.00 29.37
C ARG A 132 10.36 3.66 28.71
N LEU A 133 11.59 3.19 28.67
CA LEU A 133 11.99 1.92 28.07
C LEU A 133 11.33 0.73 28.78
N ASN A 134 11.41 0.64 30.11
CA ASN A 134 10.77 -0.41 30.90
C ASN A 134 9.26 -0.50 30.60
N ARG A 135 8.57 0.64 30.66
CA ARG A 135 7.12 0.70 30.43
C ARG A 135 6.73 0.20 29.04
N VAL A 136 7.45 0.67 28.01
CA VAL A 136 7.16 0.30 26.62
C VAL A 136 7.53 -1.16 26.37
N TRP A 137 8.66 -1.62 26.90
CA TRP A 137 9.12 -2.99 26.78
C TRP A 137 8.09 -3.98 27.31
N LEU A 138 7.63 -3.78 28.55
CA LEU A 138 6.62 -4.64 29.18
C LEU A 138 5.33 -4.71 28.36
N ARG A 139 4.82 -3.55 27.89
CA ARG A 139 3.63 -3.49 27.03
C ARG A 139 3.83 -4.31 25.74
N LYS A 140 5.03 -4.34 25.18
CA LYS A 140 5.33 -4.96 23.89
C LYS A 140 5.65 -6.44 23.98
N GLN A 141 5.97 -6.96 25.16
CA GLN A 141 6.27 -8.39 25.33
C GLN A 141 5.06 -9.29 25.06
N VAL A 142 3.82 -8.78 25.15
CA VAL A 142 2.61 -9.53 24.77
C VAL A 142 2.61 -9.95 23.30
N PHE A 143 3.44 -9.33 22.46
CA PHE A 143 3.55 -9.67 21.05
C PHE A 143 4.63 -10.70 20.73
N ARG A 144 5.40 -11.15 21.72
CA ARG A 144 6.59 -11.97 21.49
C ARG A 144 6.28 -13.30 20.80
N GLU A 145 5.18 -13.96 21.21
CA GLU A 145 4.75 -15.22 20.59
C GLU A 145 4.31 -15.05 19.12
N ILE A 146 4.01 -13.82 18.70
CA ILE A 146 3.56 -13.49 17.34
C ILE A 146 4.75 -13.21 16.40
N ASP A 147 5.92 -12.87 16.95
CA ASP A 147 7.08 -12.37 16.19
C ASP A 147 7.56 -13.35 15.12
N GLN A 148 7.66 -14.64 15.44
CA GLN A 148 8.17 -15.63 14.50
C GLN A 148 7.23 -15.79 13.30
N ALA A 149 5.93 -15.97 13.55
CA ALA A 149 4.93 -16.06 12.48
C ALA A 149 4.89 -14.78 11.64
N PHE A 150 5.04 -13.60 12.27
CA PHE A 150 5.14 -12.33 11.56
C PHE A 150 6.39 -12.25 10.67
N ALA A 151 7.54 -12.69 11.19
CA ALA A 151 8.81 -12.69 10.47
C ALA A 151 8.77 -13.63 9.24
N ASP A 152 8.10 -14.77 9.40
CA ASP A 152 7.87 -15.76 8.34
C ASP A 152 6.79 -15.30 7.34
N LYS A 153 6.16 -14.14 7.57
CA LYS A 153 5.04 -13.57 6.81
C LYS A 153 3.78 -14.46 6.81
N ASP A 154 3.68 -15.39 7.75
CA ASP A 154 2.47 -16.16 8.01
C ASP A 154 1.50 -15.32 8.85
N TYR A 155 0.86 -14.35 8.20
CA TYR A 155 -0.01 -13.38 8.86
C TYR A 155 -1.29 -14.02 9.43
N LEU A 156 -1.76 -15.13 8.86
CA LEU A 156 -2.92 -15.86 9.38
C LEU A 156 -2.58 -16.56 10.69
N ARG A 157 -1.44 -17.25 10.77
CA ARG A 157 -0.96 -17.82 12.03
C ARG A 157 -0.67 -16.74 13.06
N ALA A 158 -0.04 -15.65 12.66
CA ALA A 158 0.21 -14.50 13.53
C ALA A 158 -1.10 -13.92 14.11
N ALA A 159 -2.15 -13.79 13.31
CA ALA A 159 -3.47 -13.33 13.75
C ALA A 159 -4.15 -14.32 14.72
N LYS A 160 -3.97 -15.64 14.50
CA LYS A 160 -4.44 -16.66 15.45
C LYS A 160 -3.71 -16.56 16.79
N LEU A 161 -2.40 -16.36 16.77
CA LEU A 161 -1.61 -16.14 17.99
C LEU A 161 -2.06 -14.90 18.75
N CYS A 162 -2.47 -13.82 18.07
CA CYS A 162 -3.10 -12.68 18.74
C CYS A 162 -4.35 -13.08 19.54
N GLU A 163 -5.22 -13.93 18.98
CA GLU A 163 -6.43 -14.41 19.65
C GLU A 163 -6.09 -15.19 20.94
N GLU A 164 -5.12 -16.10 20.84
CA GLU A 164 -4.65 -16.89 21.99
C GLU A 164 -4.08 -15.97 23.08
N GLN A 165 -3.30 -14.95 22.71
CA GLN A 165 -2.75 -13.99 23.66
C GLN A 165 -3.81 -13.08 24.32
N ILE A 166 -4.94 -12.80 23.65
CA ILE A 166 -6.02 -11.98 24.24
C ILE A 166 -6.59 -12.66 25.49
N ALA A 167 -6.77 -13.98 25.45
CA ALA A 167 -7.27 -14.75 26.58
C ALA A 167 -6.31 -14.73 27.79
N HIS A 168 -4.99 -14.69 27.54
CA HIS A 168 -3.97 -14.67 28.58
C HIS A 168 -3.64 -13.26 29.10
N HIS A 169 -3.91 -12.22 28.32
CA HIS A 169 -3.54 -10.84 28.63
C HIS A 169 -4.71 -9.86 28.44
N PRO A 170 -5.79 -9.94 29.24
CA PRO A 170 -7.00 -9.13 29.06
C PRO A 170 -6.74 -7.62 29.15
N LEU A 171 -5.73 -7.18 29.91
CA LEU A 171 -5.32 -5.76 30.00
C LEU A 171 -4.77 -5.21 28.67
N HIS A 172 -4.29 -6.08 27.78
CA HIS A 172 -3.73 -5.74 26.48
C HIS A 172 -4.60 -6.18 25.30
N ALA A 173 -5.84 -6.61 25.57
CA ALA A 173 -6.76 -7.13 24.57
C ALA A 173 -6.94 -6.18 23.38
N ILE A 174 -7.12 -4.88 23.62
CA ILE A 174 -7.31 -3.86 22.56
C ILE A 174 -6.09 -3.75 21.64
N ASP A 175 -4.87 -3.79 22.20
CA ASP A 175 -3.64 -3.69 21.42
C ASP A 175 -3.44 -4.97 20.56
N LEU A 176 -3.78 -6.14 21.12
CA LEU A 176 -3.76 -7.42 20.42
C LEU A 176 -4.85 -7.52 19.35
N GLN A 177 -6.06 -7.02 19.59
CA GLN A 177 -7.15 -6.94 18.60
C GLN A 177 -6.77 -6.01 17.44
N ARG A 178 -6.14 -4.86 17.73
CA ARG A 178 -5.61 -3.98 16.69
C ARG A 178 -4.55 -4.68 15.83
N MET A 179 -3.63 -5.42 16.46
CA MET A 179 -2.63 -6.22 15.74
C MET A 179 -3.31 -7.30 14.88
N LYS A 180 -4.25 -8.07 15.45
CA LYS A 180 -5.03 -9.10 14.75
C LYS A 180 -5.70 -8.53 13.49
N ALA A 181 -6.44 -7.42 13.62
CA ALA A 181 -7.09 -6.77 12.49
C ALA A 181 -6.08 -6.33 11.41
N THR A 182 -4.94 -5.76 11.81
CA THR A 182 -3.87 -5.35 10.89
C THR A 182 -3.28 -6.55 10.14
N LEU A 183 -3.07 -7.67 10.83
CA LEU A 183 -2.54 -8.91 10.24
C LEU A 183 -3.54 -9.55 9.27
N LEU A 184 -4.83 -9.56 9.60
CA LEU A 184 -5.89 -10.05 8.73
C LEU A 184 -6.00 -9.23 7.43
N LEU A 185 -5.88 -7.91 7.52
CA LEU A 185 -5.78 -7.05 6.34
C LEU A 185 -4.52 -7.37 5.52
N LYS A 186 -3.38 -7.61 6.16
CA LYS A 186 -2.13 -8.00 5.47
C LYS A 186 -2.20 -9.39 4.83
N SER A 187 -2.99 -10.31 5.37
CA SER A 187 -3.26 -11.61 4.73
C SER A 187 -4.29 -11.52 3.60
N GLY A 188 -4.87 -10.35 3.32
CA GLY A 188 -5.91 -10.20 2.30
C GLY A 188 -7.28 -10.70 2.74
N ASP A 189 -7.56 -10.72 4.04
CA ASP A 189 -8.84 -11.15 4.63
C ASP A 189 -9.54 -9.96 5.33
N PRO A 190 -10.11 -9.01 4.56
CA PRO A 190 -10.80 -7.85 5.12
C PRO A 190 -12.11 -8.20 5.83
N ASP A 191 -12.73 -9.34 5.51
CA ASP A 191 -13.99 -9.76 6.14
C ASP A 191 -13.77 -10.11 7.60
N ARG A 192 -12.79 -10.97 7.90
CA ARG A 192 -12.45 -11.31 9.29
C ARG A 192 -11.89 -10.10 10.03
N ALA A 193 -11.16 -9.21 9.35
CA ALA A 193 -10.74 -7.95 9.95
C ALA A 193 -11.95 -7.07 10.31
N GLY A 194 -12.97 -7.02 9.46
CA GLY A 194 -14.24 -6.33 9.68
C GLY A 194 -14.94 -6.80 10.96
N LEU A 195 -15.04 -8.11 11.16
CA LEU A 195 -15.60 -8.70 12.38
C LEU A 195 -14.85 -8.25 13.64
N VAL A 196 -13.50 -8.24 13.59
CA VAL A 196 -12.70 -7.76 14.73
C VAL A 196 -12.98 -6.29 15.04
N TYR A 197 -13.13 -5.44 14.02
CA TYR A 197 -13.49 -4.03 14.25
C TYR A 197 -14.90 -3.87 14.82
N GLU A 198 -15.87 -4.64 14.31
CA GLU A 198 -17.26 -4.61 14.79
C GLU A 198 -17.33 -5.05 16.26
N ASP A 199 -16.65 -6.13 16.65
CA ASP A 199 -16.58 -6.61 18.03
C ASP A 199 -16.00 -5.54 18.97
N VAL A 200 -14.88 -4.91 18.58
CA VAL A 200 -14.26 -3.82 19.35
C VAL A 200 -15.21 -2.65 19.54
N LEU A 201 -15.97 -2.29 18.50
CA LEU A 201 -16.90 -1.16 18.52
C LEU A 201 -18.18 -1.44 19.32
N GLN A 202 -18.57 -2.71 19.51
CA GLN A 202 -19.68 -3.07 20.40
C GLN A 202 -19.36 -2.80 21.86
N GLU A 203 -18.11 -3.01 22.28
CA GLU A 203 -17.68 -2.76 23.66
C GLU A 203 -17.44 -1.27 23.91
N ARG A 204 -16.72 -0.62 23.00
CA ARG A 204 -16.37 0.80 23.13
C ARG A 204 -16.03 1.42 21.78
N GLU A 205 -16.44 2.67 21.60
CA GLU A 205 -16.05 3.43 20.41
C GLU A 205 -14.56 3.78 20.43
N TYR A 206 -13.80 3.13 19.55
CA TYR A 206 -12.39 3.43 19.30
C TYR A 206 -12.21 4.01 17.89
N ASN A 207 -11.59 5.19 17.80
CA ASN A 207 -11.34 5.88 16.53
C ASN A 207 -10.56 5.03 15.51
N TRP A 208 -9.58 4.24 15.96
CA TRP A 208 -8.82 3.36 15.07
C TRP A 208 -9.67 2.23 14.49
N ALA A 209 -10.61 1.69 15.26
CA ALA A 209 -11.49 0.61 14.81
C ALA A 209 -12.57 1.15 13.86
N ARG A 210 -13.17 2.31 14.19
CA ARG A 210 -14.12 3.00 13.30
C ARG A 210 -13.46 3.42 11.99
N CYS A 211 -12.24 3.94 12.03
CA CYS A 211 -11.48 4.24 10.81
C CYS A 211 -11.17 2.96 10.01
N GLY A 212 -10.72 1.88 10.67
CA GLY A 212 -10.44 0.59 10.02
C GLY A 212 -11.67 -0.01 9.33
N LEU A 213 -12.82 -0.02 9.98
CA LEU A 213 -14.08 -0.47 9.39
C LEU A 213 -14.51 0.44 8.23
N GLY A 214 -14.33 1.76 8.36
CA GLY A 214 -14.57 2.72 7.27
C GLY A 214 -13.73 2.43 6.03
N LYS A 215 -12.46 2.03 6.19
CA LYS A 215 -11.58 1.63 5.08
C LYS A 215 -12.11 0.38 4.36
N ILE A 216 -12.59 -0.61 5.11
CA ILE A 216 -13.20 -1.83 4.53
C ILE A 216 -14.49 -1.47 3.77
N ARG A 217 -15.35 -0.63 4.34
CA ARG A 217 -16.58 -0.17 3.68
C ARG A 217 -16.27 0.60 2.39
N MET A 218 -15.27 1.47 2.42
CA MET A 218 -14.79 2.20 1.24
C MET A 218 -14.30 1.25 0.15
N ALA A 219 -13.47 0.25 0.50
CA ALA A 219 -12.98 -0.76 -0.43
C ALA A 219 -14.12 -1.62 -1.03
N ASN A 220 -15.19 -1.84 -0.27
CA ASN A 220 -16.41 -2.53 -0.73
C ASN A 220 -17.35 -1.65 -1.56
N GLY A 221 -17.00 -0.38 -1.82
CA GLY A 221 -17.81 0.57 -2.60
C GLY A 221 -18.91 1.27 -1.81
N ASP A 222 -19.04 1.00 -0.51
CA ASP A 222 -19.98 1.69 0.39
C ASP A 222 -19.40 3.03 0.86
N LEU A 223 -19.24 3.94 -0.11
CA LEU A 223 -18.54 5.22 0.05
C LEU A 223 -19.27 6.16 1.02
N ASP A 224 -20.60 6.13 1.05
CA ASP A 224 -21.39 7.01 1.92
C ASP A 224 -21.27 6.61 3.39
N SER A 225 -21.36 5.31 3.71
CA SER A 225 -21.15 4.83 5.08
C SER A 225 -19.72 5.08 5.54
N ALA A 226 -18.73 4.81 4.68
CA ALA A 226 -17.33 5.10 4.96
C ALA A 226 -17.10 6.58 5.30
N ARG A 227 -17.65 7.49 4.48
CA ARG A 227 -17.59 8.95 4.70
C ARG A 227 -18.14 9.34 6.06
N MET A 228 -19.31 8.82 6.44
CA MET A 228 -19.92 9.11 7.75
C MET A 228 -19.04 8.63 8.90
N MET A 229 -18.42 7.45 8.78
CA MET A 229 -17.49 6.93 9.78
C MET A 229 -16.26 7.82 9.95
N PHE A 230 -15.63 8.27 8.84
CA PHE A 230 -14.47 9.15 8.91
C PHE A 230 -14.83 10.53 9.49
N GLN A 231 -15.98 11.09 9.12
CA GLN A 231 -16.47 12.34 9.70
C GLN A 231 -16.70 12.23 11.21
N ALA A 232 -17.27 11.12 11.68
CA ALA A 232 -17.44 10.87 13.11
C ALA A 232 -16.10 10.77 13.85
N VAL A 233 -15.09 10.09 13.27
CA VAL A 233 -13.74 10.03 13.86
C VAL A 233 -13.10 11.42 13.95
N ILE A 234 -13.26 12.25 12.92
CA ILE A 234 -12.73 13.62 12.91
C ILE A 234 -13.44 14.50 13.95
N ALA A 235 -14.75 14.31 14.13
CA ALA A 235 -15.54 15.03 15.12
C ALA A 235 -15.13 14.67 16.56
N ASP A 236 -14.86 13.39 16.83
CA ASP A 236 -14.39 12.92 18.15
C ASP A 236 -12.92 13.32 18.40
N ASN A 237 -12.06 13.14 17.40
CA ASN A 237 -10.65 13.48 17.48
C ASN A 237 -10.17 14.23 16.23
N ARG A 238 -10.15 15.57 16.35
CA ARG A 238 -9.66 16.48 15.30
C ARG A 238 -8.19 16.27 14.89
N PHE A 239 -7.42 15.50 15.65
CA PHE A 239 -6.01 15.20 15.39
C PHE A 239 -5.80 13.78 14.83
N TYR A 240 -6.87 13.04 14.55
CA TYR A 240 -6.78 11.73 13.90
C TYR A 240 -6.58 11.89 12.38
N ILE A 241 -5.34 12.17 11.96
CA ILE A 241 -5.04 12.60 10.58
C ILE A 241 -5.38 11.52 9.53
N ASP A 242 -5.19 10.25 9.86
CA ASP A 242 -5.56 9.14 8.97
C ASP A 242 -7.03 9.23 8.50
N ALA A 243 -7.96 9.68 9.35
CA ALA A 243 -9.36 9.85 8.95
C ALA A 243 -9.57 11.00 7.94
N PHE A 244 -8.74 12.04 7.97
CA PHE A 244 -8.80 13.10 6.96
C PHE A 244 -8.31 12.57 5.60
N ASP A 245 -7.21 11.82 5.59
CA ASP A 245 -6.67 11.25 4.36
C ASP A 245 -7.70 10.28 3.73
N GLN A 246 -8.33 9.43 4.54
CA GLN A 246 -9.38 8.53 4.06
C GLN A 246 -10.67 9.24 3.63
N LEU A 247 -11.06 10.31 4.32
CA LEU A 247 -12.23 11.11 3.93
C LEU A 247 -12.00 11.80 2.57
N ALA A 248 -10.80 12.32 2.34
CA ALA A 248 -10.43 12.89 1.05
C ALA A 248 -10.45 11.84 -0.07
N GLU A 249 -9.90 10.66 0.19
CA GLU A 249 -9.93 9.53 -0.76
C GLU A 249 -11.37 9.10 -1.09
N SER A 250 -12.23 8.99 -0.08
CA SER A 250 -13.66 8.71 -0.27
C SER A 250 -14.34 9.75 -1.17
N PHE A 251 -14.07 11.05 -0.98
CA PHE A 251 -14.59 12.10 -1.86
C PHE A 251 -14.04 12.00 -3.29
N GLN A 252 -12.75 11.69 -3.45
CA GLN A 252 -12.15 11.48 -4.77
C GLN A 252 -12.80 10.31 -5.53
N GLN A 253 -13.08 9.19 -4.85
CA GLN A 253 -13.79 8.05 -5.45
C GLN A 253 -15.25 8.39 -5.83
N GLN A 254 -15.88 9.35 -5.14
CA GLN A 254 -17.20 9.89 -5.46
C GLN A 254 -17.17 10.98 -6.56
N GLY A 255 -16.01 11.35 -7.09
CA GLY A 255 -15.86 12.47 -8.04
C GLY A 255 -16.01 13.87 -7.42
N LYS A 256 -16.17 13.95 -6.09
CA LYS A 256 -16.37 15.18 -5.31
C LYS A 256 -15.04 15.90 -5.06
N THR A 257 -14.52 16.50 -6.12
CA THR A 257 -13.15 17.03 -6.16
C THR A 257 -12.97 18.27 -5.27
N GLU A 258 -13.99 19.12 -5.14
CA GLU A 258 -13.94 20.32 -4.29
C GLU A 258 -13.91 19.94 -2.80
N GLU A 259 -14.77 19.01 -2.37
CA GLU A 259 -14.81 18.54 -0.99
C GLU A 259 -13.52 17.81 -0.61
N ALA A 260 -12.96 17.00 -1.53
CA ALA A 260 -11.66 16.38 -1.34
C ALA A 260 -10.55 17.42 -1.13
N PHE A 261 -10.56 18.50 -1.93
CA PHE A 261 -9.58 19.58 -1.79
C PHE A 261 -9.66 20.28 -0.43
N ASP A 262 -10.87 20.58 0.05
CA ASP A 262 -11.07 21.23 1.36
C ASP A 262 -10.57 20.36 2.52
N VAL A 263 -10.83 19.06 2.47
CA VAL A 263 -10.36 18.09 3.48
C VAL A 263 -8.83 17.99 3.43
N LEU A 264 -8.24 17.83 2.24
CA LEU A 264 -6.79 17.76 2.06
C LEU A 264 -6.09 19.03 2.52
N GLN A 265 -6.68 20.20 2.27
CA GLN A 265 -6.12 21.46 2.71
C GLN A 265 -6.11 21.57 4.25
N LYS A 266 -7.16 21.10 4.93
CA LYS A 266 -7.20 21.02 6.40
C LYS A 266 -6.17 20.02 6.91
N ALA A 267 -6.09 18.83 6.31
CA ALA A 267 -5.13 17.80 6.68
C ALA A 267 -3.68 18.28 6.53
N ALA A 268 -3.34 18.93 5.42
CA ALA A 268 -1.99 19.44 5.15
C ALA A 268 -1.61 20.64 6.04
N LYS A 269 -2.58 21.39 6.59
CA LYS A 269 -2.31 22.40 7.63
C LYS A 269 -1.99 21.76 8.97
N LEU A 270 -2.67 20.66 9.32
CA LEU A 270 -2.46 19.95 10.57
C LEU A 270 -1.15 19.14 10.56
N SER A 271 -0.83 18.53 9.43
CA SER A 271 0.38 17.76 9.24
C SER A 271 0.91 17.94 7.81
N PRO A 272 1.84 18.90 7.63
CA PRO A 272 2.36 19.26 6.31
C PRO A 272 3.37 18.24 5.78
N ASN A 273 3.96 17.39 6.63
CA ASN A 273 5.13 16.56 6.30
C ASN A 273 4.78 15.13 5.87
N SER A 274 3.78 14.97 5.00
CA SER A 274 3.37 13.67 4.44
C SER A 274 3.43 13.70 2.92
N VAL A 275 4.27 12.83 2.34
CA VAL A 275 4.45 12.74 0.88
C VAL A 275 3.14 12.35 0.18
N PRO A 276 2.41 11.30 0.60
CA PRO A 276 1.13 10.94 -0.04
C PRO A 276 0.10 12.08 0.01
N ARG A 277 0.02 12.79 1.15
CA ARG A 277 -0.95 13.88 1.35
C ARG A 277 -0.64 15.09 0.48
N GLN A 278 0.62 15.50 0.41
CA GLN A 278 1.04 16.61 -0.45
C GLN A 278 0.85 16.27 -1.94
N ARG A 279 1.11 15.02 -2.35
CA ARG A 279 0.79 14.54 -3.70
C ARG A 279 -0.71 14.62 -3.99
N ALA A 280 -1.55 14.12 -3.08
CA ALA A 280 -3.00 14.14 -3.23
C ALA A 280 -3.55 15.58 -3.29
N LEU A 281 -3.06 16.47 -2.42
CA LEU A 281 -3.40 17.89 -2.44
C LEU A 281 -2.98 18.55 -3.75
N GLY A 282 -1.74 18.33 -4.20
CA GLY A 282 -1.23 18.90 -5.45
C GLY A 282 -2.03 18.44 -6.67
N THR A 283 -2.34 17.14 -6.75
CA THR A 283 -3.12 16.55 -7.84
C THR A 283 -4.54 17.09 -7.86
N THR A 284 -5.19 17.15 -6.70
CA THR A 284 -6.57 17.68 -6.58
C THR A 284 -6.62 19.17 -6.89
N ALA A 285 -5.64 19.95 -6.41
CA ALA A 285 -5.51 21.36 -6.71
C ALA A 285 -5.30 21.62 -8.21
N LEU A 286 -4.45 20.82 -8.87
CA LEU A 286 -4.22 20.91 -10.32
C LEU A 286 -5.50 20.60 -11.11
N LYS A 287 -6.27 19.58 -10.70
CA LYS A 287 -7.57 19.25 -11.32
C LYS A 287 -8.57 20.42 -11.21
N LEU A 288 -8.56 21.15 -10.10
CA LEU A 288 -9.39 22.34 -9.89
C LEU A 288 -8.81 23.63 -10.51
N GLY A 289 -7.64 23.56 -11.16
CA GLY A 289 -6.95 24.74 -11.70
C GLY A 289 -6.38 25.69 -10.63
N ASN A 290 -6.27 25.26 -9.38
CA ASN A 290 -5.66 26.04 -8.29
C ASN A 290 -4.14 25.92 -8.33
N ILE A 291 -3.52 26.63 -9.27
CA ILE A 291 -2.10 26.55 -9.59
C ILE A 291 -1.20 26.93 -8.40
N PRO A 292 -1.48 27.99 -7.63
CA PRO A 292 -0.64 28.35 -6.48
C PRO A 292 -0.57 27.25 -5.41
N VAL A 293 -1.70 26.59 -5.11
CA VAL A 293 -1.74 25.50 -4.14
C VAL A 293 -1.07 24.24 -4.71
N ALA A 294 -1.31 23.92 -5.98
CA ALA A 294 -0.68 22.79 -6.65
C ALA A 294 0.85 22.90 -6.65
N GLU A 295 1.39 24.07 -7.04
CA GLU A 295 2.84 24.34 -7.03
C GLU A 295 3.45 24.14 -5.65
N LYS A 296 2.83 24.73 -4.62
CA LYS A 296 3.30 24.64 -3.24
C LYS A 296 3.28 23.19 -2.75
N ALA A 297 2.19 22.47 -3.00
CA ALA A 297 2.02 21.09 -2.56
C ALA A 297 3.02 20.15 -3.25
N PHE A 298 3.20 20.24 -4.57
CA PHE A 298 4.15 19.38 -5.28
C PHE A 298 5.61 19.69 -4.91
N ARG A 299 5.99 20.97 -4.76
CA ARG A 299 7.34 21.32 -4.26
C ARG A 299 7.59 20.74 -2.88
N LYS A 300 6.61 20.87 -1.97
CA LYS A 300 6.73 20.30 -0.62
C LYS A 300 6.79 18.76 -0.67
N CYS A 301 6.02 18.13 -1.55
CA CYS A 301 6.05 16.70 -1.80
C CYS A 301 7.45 16.21 -2.24
N ILE A 302 8.10 16.94 -3.16
CA ILE A 302 9.47 16.62 -3.61
C ILE A 302 10.47 16.83 -2.47
N GLU A 303 10.38 17.96 -1.75
CA GLU A 303 11.27 18.30 -0.62
C GLU A 303 11.23 17.23 0.48
N ILE A 304 10.04 16.83 0.93
CA ILE A 304 9.89 15.79 1.97
C ILE A 304 10.21 14.40 1.40
N GLY A 305 9.91 14.19 0.12
CA GLY A 305 10.06 12.91 -0.57
C GLY A 305 11.49 12.52 -0.88
N GLU A 306 12.44 13.46 -0.92
CA GLU A 306 13.79 13.24 -1.45
C GLU A 306 14.49 12.00 -0.89
N PHE A 307 14.32 11.74 0.42
CA PHE A 307 14.91 10.59 1.10
C PHE A 307 13.89 9.55 1.61
N SER A 308 12.59 9.80 1.43
CA SER A 308 11.52 8.91 1.88
C SER A 308 11.36 7.73 0.91
N VAL A 309 11.01 6.57 1.46
CA VAL A 309 10.54 5.41 0.69
C VAL A 309 9.26 5.70 -0.12
N ARG A 310 8.55 6.78 0.21
CA ARG A 310 7.36 7.27 -0.51
C ARG A 310 7.69 8.23 -1.66
N LYS A 311 8.98 8.45 -1.98
CA LYS A 311 9.39 9.28 -3.12
C LYS A 311 8.63 8.84 -4.37
N THR A 312 8.04 9.78 -5.09
CA THR A 312 7.13 9.50 -6.22
C THR A 312 7.41 10.39 -7.42
N VAL A 313 7.35 9.79 -8.61
CA VAL A 313 7.46 10.47 -9.90
C VAL A 313 6.30 11.44 -10.13
N ASP A 314 5.12 11.14 -9.58
CA ASP A 314 3.88 11.90 -9.81
C ASP A 314 4.03 13.37 -9.38
N ALA A 315 4.83 13.62 -8.35
CA ALA A 315 5.09 14.98 -7.87
C ALA A 315 5.91 15.81 -8.87
N TYR A 316 6.86 15.18 -9.56
CA TYR A 316 7.66 15.83 -10.62
C TYR A 316 6.81 16.09 -11.86
N LEU A 317 6.01 15.11 -12.28
CA LEU A 317 5.11 15.25 -13.44
C LEU A 317 4.05 16.33 -13.16
N GLY A 318 3.42 16.29 -11.98
CA GLY A 318 2.45 17.29 -11.56
C GLY A 318 3.02 18.70 -11.49
N LEU A 319 4.24 18.87 -10.96
CA LEU A 319 4.93 20.16 -10.94
C LEU A 319 5.32 20.62 -12.35
N ALA A 320 5.71 19.71 -13.25
CA ALA A 320 6.01 20.04 -14.64
C ALA A 320 4.76 20.59 -15.37
N ARG A 321 3.58 19.98 -15.14
CA ARG A 321 2.30 20.50 -15.65
C ARG A 321 1.97 21.89 -15.11
N VAL A 322 2.16 22.11 -13.81
CA VAL A 322 2.03 23.44 -13.18
C VAL A 322 2.95 24.46 -13.86
N CYS A 323 4.21 24.10 -14.15
CA CYS A 323 5.14 24.95 -14.89
C CYS A 323 4.67 25.22 -16.33
N GLY A 324 4.11 24.22 -17.02
CA GLY A 324 3.50 24.37 -18.34
C GLY A 324 2.39 25.43 -18.37
N GLN A 325 1.47 25.37 -17.41
CA GLN A 325 0.38 26.36 -17.27
C GLN A 325 0.85 27.76 -16.87
N LYS A 326 2.02 27.86 -16.21
CA LYS A 326 2.71 29.13 -15.92
C LYS A 326 3.60 29.60 -17.08
N ASN A 327 3.63 28.88 -18.19
CA ASN A 327 4.51 29.11 -19.33
C ASN A 327 6.02 29.03 -19.01
N ASP A 328 6.39 28.33 -17.94
CA ASP A 328 7.78 28.04 -17.57
C ASP A 328 8.22 26.67 -18.11
N THR A 329 8.23 26.56 -19.44
CA THR A 329 8.55 25.31 -20.13
C THR A 329 9.97 24.82 -19.82
N LYS A 330 10.92 25.73 -19.55
CA LYS A 330 12.31 25.36 -19.24
C LYS A 330 12.38 24.57 -17.94
N GLU A 331 11.72 25.06 -16.89
CA GLU A 331 11.67 24.37 -15.61
C GLU A 331 10.91 23.06 -15.71
N ALA A 332 9.80 23.04 -16.46
CA ALA A 332 9.03 21.82 -16.69
C ALA A 332 9.90 20.70 -17.29
N ILE A 333 10.64 20.98 -18.38
CA ILE A 333 11.52 19.98 -19.00
C ILE A 333 12.66 19.56 -18.07
N ARG A 334 13.20 20.47 -17.25
CA ARG A 334 14.22 20.14 -16.24
C ARG A 334 13.68 19.13 -15.22
N LEU A 335 12.44 19.33 -14.75
CA LEU A 335 11.76 18.43 -13.81
C LEU A 335 11.49 17.06 -14.42
N LEU A 336 11.07 17.00 -15.69
CA LEU A 336 10.83 15.74 -16.40
C LEU A 336 12.14 14.95 -16.60
N ASN A 337 13.23 15.62 -16.96
CA ASN A 337 14.55 14.98 -17.06
C ASN A 337 15.03 14.48 -15.70
N ALA A 338 14.79 15.24 -14.63
CA ALA A 338 15.10 14.80 -13.27
C ALA A 338 14.28 13.56 -12.88
N ALA A 339 12.99 13.51 -13.24
CA ALA A 339 12.14 12.36 -13.01
C ALA A 339 12.67 11.10 -13.72
N VAL A 340 13.01 11.21 -15.02
CA VAL A 340 13.57 10.08 -15.78
C VAL A 340 14.91 9.62 -15.19
N HIS A 341 15.80 10.55 -14.82
CA HIS A 341 17.10 10.22 -14.24
C HIS A 341 16.99 9.56 -12.86
N GLN A 342 16.08 10.03 -12.00
CA GLN A 342 16.01 9.58 -10.61
C GLN A 342 15.26 8.26 -10.43
N PHE A 343 14.20 8.02 -11.22
CA PHE A 343 13.37 6.82 -11.08
C PHE A 343 13.71 5.76 -12.13
N GLY A 344 14.13 6.17 -13.34
CA GLY A 344 14.41 5.26 -14.45
C GLY A 344 13.21 4.45 -14.93
N GLY A 345 13.43 3.63 -15.94
CA GLY A 345 12.43 2.68 -16.47
C GLY A 345 11.53 3.23 -17.58
N ASP A 346 11.01 2.30 -18.38
CA ASP A 346 10.26 2.61 -19.60
C ASP A 346 8.92 3.31 -19.28
N GLN A 347 8.23 2.90 -18.21
CA GLN A 347 6.97 3.52 -17.78
C GLN A 347 7.16 4.97 -17.35
N VAL A 348 8.22 5.28 -16.59
CA VAL A 348 8.53 6.66 -16.20
C VAL A 348 8.88 7.49 -17.42
N THR A 349 9.64 6.94 -18.36
CA THR A 349 10.02 7.61 -19.60
C THR A 349 8.79 7.93 -20.45
N LEU A 350 7.86 6.98 -20.57
CA LEU A 350 6.58 7.18 -21.25
C LEU A 350 5.74 8.28 -20.58
N ARG A 351 5.53 8.20 -19.26
CA ARG A 351 4.75 9.22 -18.52
C ARG A 351 5.40 10.61 -18.60
N ALA A 352 6.72 10.68 -18.57
CA ALA A 352 7.45 11.92 -18.78
C ALA A 352 7.26 12.46 -20.21
N LYS A 353 7.26 11.60 -21.24
CA LYS A 353 7.02 11.99 -22.63
C LYS A 353 5.59 12.50 -22.87
N ILE A 354 4.59 11.84 -22.28
CA ILE A 354 3.20 12.29 -22.30
C ILE A 354 3.10 13.67 -21.63
N THR A 355 3.71 13.82 -20.46
CA THR A 355 3.70 15.09 -19.73
C THR A 355 4.45 16.19 -20.49
N GLU A 356 5.56 15.88 -21.17
CA GLU A 356 6.29 16.81 -22.04
C GLU A 356 5.37 17.37 -23.14
N GLY A 357 4.62 16.49 -23.82
CA GLY A 357 3.67 16.92 -24.84
C GLY A 357 2.55 17.81 -24.28
N LEU A 358 2.01 17.45 -23.11
CA LEU A 358 0.99 18.25 -22.43
C LEU A 358 1.53 19.63 -22.02
N VAL A 359 2.75 19.70 -21.50
CA VAL A 359 3.41 20.96 -21.13
C VAL A 359 3.59 21.86 -22.34
N TYR A 360 4.05 21.33 -23.49
CA TYR A 360 4.17 22.13 -24.71
C TYR A 360 2.82 22.61 -25.22
N HIS A 361 1.78 21.79 -25.09
CA HIS A 361 0.43 22.19 -25.45
C HIS A 361 -0.10 23.31 -24.54
N GLU A 362 0.06 23.17 -23.22
CA GLU A 362 -0.34 24.16 -22.21
C GLU A 362 0.42 25.49 -22.35
N SER A 363 1.69 25.46 -22.79
CA SER A 363 2.50 26.66 -23.04
C SER A 363 2.28 27.29 -24.43
N GLY A 364 1.50 26.64 -25.30
CA GLY A 364 1.18 27.11 -26.66
C GLY A 364 2.21 26.74 -27.74
N ASP A 365 3.23 25.93 -27.43
CA ASP A 365 4.15 25.36 -28.44
C ASP A 365 3.52 24.11 -29.09
N PHE A 366 2.48 24.34 -29.89
CA PHE A 366 1.73 23.28 -30.56
C PHE A 366 2.60 22.43 -31.51
N ARG A 367 3.70 22.97 -32.02
CA ARG A 367 4.62 22.23 -32.90
C ARG A 367 5.33 21.12 -32.14
N ARG A 368 5.90 21.44 -30.97
CA ARG A 368 6.57 20.43 -30.13
C ARG A 368 5.58 19.49 -29.46
N ALA A 369 4.40 19.98 -29.10
CA ALA A 369 3.31 19.14 -28.64
C ALA A 369 2.95 18.09 -29.70
N ARG A 370 2.74 18.52 -30.96
CA ARG A 370 2.43 17.62 -32.07
C ARG A 370 3.54 16.59 -32.30
N LYS A 371 4.80 17.01 -32.32
CA LYS A 371 5.94 16.09 -32.43
C LYS A 371 5.93 15.01 -31.34
N SER A 372 5.62 15.39 -30.10
CA SER A 372 5.50 14.45 -28.99
C SER A 372 4.33 13.48 -29.19
N GLY A 373 3.22 13.97 -29.73
CA GLY A 373 2.07 13.13 -30.13
C GLY A 373 2.41 12.14 -31.22
N ASP A 374 3.14 12.54 -32.26
CA ASP A 374 3.56 11.65 -33.36
C ASP A 374 4.49 10.51 -32.84
N GLU A 375 5.41 10.83 -31.92
CA GLU A 375 6.27 9.83 -31.27
C GLU A 375 5.44 8.83 -30.44
N LEU A 376 4.43 9.32 -29.71
CA LEU A 376 3.52 8.50 -28.91
C LEU A 376 2.60 7.63 -29.78
N GLU A 377 2.10 8.15 -30.90
CA GLU A 377 1.30 7.41 -31.87
C GLU A 377 2.12 6.28 -32.51
N ALA A 378 3.36 6.55 -32.91
CA ALA A 378 4.27 5.53 -33.42
C ALA A 378 4.55 4.42 -32.39
N MET A 379 4.62 4.76 -31.09
CA MET A 379 4.74 3.76 -30.02
C MET A 379 3.50 2.88 -29.88
N LEU A 380 2.29 3.39 -30.14
CA LEU A 380 1.05 2.59 -30.08
C LEU A 380 0.86 1.68 -31.30
N ALA A 381 1.49 2.01 -32.43
CA ALA A 381 1.46 1.20 -33.64
C ALA A 381 2.38 -0.04 -33.57
N ASP A 382 3.32 -0.07 -32.62
CA ASP A 382 4.20 -1.23 -32.39
C ASP A 382 3.45 -2.33 -31.62
N GLU A 383 2.95 -3.34 -32.35
CA GLU A 383 2.21 -4.48 -31.78
C GLU A 383 3.04 -5.33 -30.80
N ASN A 384 4.37 -5.20 -30.82
CA ASN A 384 5.24 -5.93 -29.89
C ASN A 384 5.35 -5.23 -28.52
N ARG A 385 4.87 -4.00 -28.38
CA ARG A 385 4.88 -3.27 -27.11
C ARG A 385 3.62 -3.56 -26.31
N GLN A 386 3.82 -3.83 -25.02
CA GLN A 386 2.72 -3.90 -24.09
C GLN A 386 2.04 -2.54 -23.98
N ARG A 387 0.70 -2.54 -23.93
CA ARG A 387 -0.09 -1.33 -23.71
C ARG A 387 0.28 -0.69 -22.37
N PRO A 388 0.29 0.66 -22.28
CA PRO A 388 0.52 1.35 -21.02
C PRO A 388 -0.56 1.04 -19.98
N ASP A 389 -0.29 1.41 -18.73
CA ASP A 389 -1.32 1.37 -17.69
C ASP A 389 -2.49 2.32 -17.99
N THR A 390 -3.59 2.16 -17.25
CA THR A 390 -4.83 2.91 -17.51
C THR A 390 -4.64 4.42 -17.38
N GLU A 391 -3.90 4.88 -16.36
CA GLU A 391 -3.67 6.32 -16.13
C GLU A 391 -2.87 6.92 -17.29
N SER A 392 -1.77 6.27 -17.68
CA SER A 392 -0.97 6.66 -18.84
C SER A 392 -1.78 6.68 -20.13
N CYS A 393 -2.71 5.74 -20.32
CA CYS A 393 -3.60 5.71 -21.48
C CYS A 393 -4.53 6.93 -21.53
N LEU A 394 -5.11 7.35 -20.40
CA LEU A 394 -5.98 8.52 -20.33
C LEU A 394 -5.23 9.82 -20.62
N ASP A 395 -4.05 10.01 -20.03
CA ASP A 395 -3.22 11.20 -20.25
C ASP A 395 -2.71 11.26 -21.71
N MET A 396 -2.33 10.11 -22.26
CA MET A 396 -1.91 9.99 -23.67
C MET A 396 -3.06 10.30 -24.62
N ALA A 397 -4.27 9.76 -24.37
CA ALA A 397 -5.45 10.07 -25.18
C ALA A 397 -5.79 11.58 -25.12
N THR A 398 -5.70 12.17 -23.92
CA THR A 398 -5.90 13.61 -23.71
C THR A 398 -4.94 14.44 -24.56
N LEU A 399 -3.64 14.10 -24.55
CA LEU A 399 -2.64 14.77 -25.38
C LEU A 399 -2.91 14.57 -26.87
N LEU A 400 -3.18 13.33 -27.30
CA LEU A 400 -3.37 12.99 -28.71
C LEU A 400 -4.57 13.75 -29.32
N PHE A 401 -5.69 13.85 -28.60
CA PHE A 401 -6.80 14.70 -29.00
C PHE A 401 -6.39 16.19 -29.07
N ALA A 402 -5.66 16.67 -28.07
CA ALA A 402 -5.22 18.07 -28.01
C ALA A 402 -4.31 18.46 -29.19
N VAL A 403 -3.50 17.53 -29.70
CA VAL A 403 -2.63 17.74 -30.87
C VAL A 403 -3.29 17.34 -32.21
N GLY A 404 -4.59 17.03 -32.20
CA GLY A 404 -5.40 16.79 -33.40
C GLY A 404 -5.32 15.39 -33.99
N VAL A 405 -4.82 14.39 -33.24
CA VAL A 405 -4.93 12.98 -33.63
C VAL A 405 -6.34 12.48 -33.30
N LYS A 406 -6.97 11.73 -34.22
CA LYS A 406 -8.36 11.29 -34.07
C LYS A 406 -8.50 9.80 -33.73
N GLU A 407 -7.89 8.91 -34.51
CA GLU A 407 -8.16 7.46 -34.39
C GLU A 407 -7.44 6.81 -33.20
N ALA A 408 -6.15 7.10 -33.02
CA ALA A 408 -5.35 6.52 -31.93
C ALA A 408 -5.94 6.76 -30.52
N PRO A 409 -6.34 7.98 -30.11
CA PRO A 409 -6.92 8.21 -28.79
C PRO A 409 -8.28 7.53 -28.60
N VAL A 410 -9.13 7.46 -29.64
CA VAL A 410 -10.40 6.72 -29.60
C VAL A 410 -10.14 5.24 -29.31
N ASN A 411 -9.25 4.60 -30.07
CA ASN A 411 -8.89 3.20 -29.88
C ASN A 411 -8.33 2.92 -28.48
N LEU A 412 -7.55 3.86 -27.94
CA LEU A 412 -6.97 3.79 -26.61
C LEU A 412 -8.05 3.88 -25.51
N LEU A 413 -9.00 4.80 -25.63
CA LEU A 413 -10.10 4.94 -24.67
C LEU A 413 -11.08 3.75 -24.74
N CYS A 414 -11.35 3.21 -25.93
CA CYS A 414 -12.12 1.97 -26.10
C CYS A 414 -11.39 0.77 -25.49
N TYR A 415 -10.05 0.71 -25.58
CA TYR A 415 -9.26 -0.31 -24.90
C TYR A 415 -9.36 -0.21 -23.36
N VAL A 416 -9.24 1.01 -22.81
CA VAL A 416 -9.42 1.26 -21.37
C VAL A 416 -10.82 0.85 -20.92
N THR A 417 -11.84 1.24 -21.68
CA THR A 417 -13.25 0.92 -21.41
C THR A 417 -13.50 -0.59 -21.40
N ARG A 418 -12.98 -1.33 -22.38
CA ARG A 418 -13.14 -2.81 -22.44
C ARG A 418 -12.48 -3.52 -21.27
N ASN A 419 -11.35 -3.02 -20.78
CA ASN A 419 -10.69 -3.60 -19.60
C ASN A 419 -11.35 -3.21 -18.27
N ASN A 420 -12.16 -2.14 -18.24
CA ASN A 420 -12.76 -1.60 -17.02
C ASN A 420 -14.26 -1.30 -17.16
N HIS A 421 -14.99 -2.14 -17.90
CA HIS A 421 -16.37 -1.92 -18.35
C HIS A 421 -17.43 -1.68 -17.25
N ASP A 422 -17.12 -2.04 -16.01
CA ASP A 422 -17.95 -1.91 -14.81
C ASP A 422 -17.48 -0.81 -13.85
N ASN A 423 -16.37 -0.13 -14.14
CA ASN A 423 -15.84 0.96 -13.32
C ASN A 423 -16.49 2.30 -13.73
N ALA A 424 -17.68 2.60 -13.19
CA ALA A 424 -18.43 3.80 -13.54
C ALA A 424 -17.65 5.13 -13.36
N PRO A 425 -16.90 5.36 -12.25
CA PRO A 425 -16.09 6.57 -12.12
C PRO A 425 -15.03 6.74 -13.22
N LEU A 426 -14.37 5.64 -13.61
CA LEU A 426 -13.40 5.68 -14.70
C LEU A 426 -14.08 5.97 -16.05
N LEU A 427 -15.26 5.40 -16.30
CA LEU A 427 -16.00 5.66 -17.53
C LEU A 427 -16.48 7.11 -17.63
N ASP A 428 -16.83 7.73 -16.51
CA ASP A 428 -17.11 9.17 -16.43
C ASP A 428 -15.87 10.00 -16.79
N ASP A 429 -14.69 9.62 -16.31
CA ASP A 429 -13.43 10.28 -16.70
C ASP A 429 -13.10 10.09 -18.20
N VAL A 430 -13.35 8.90 -18.76
CA VAL A 430 -13.24 8.65 -20.22
C VAL A 430 -14.20 9.56 -20.99
N GLN A 431 -15.45 9.69 -20.55
CA GLN A 431 -16.45 10.55 -21.18
C GLN A 431 -16.02 12.02 -21.14
N LYS A 432 -15.48 12.51 -20.02
CA LYS A 432 -14.94 13.89 -19.92
C LYS A 432 -13.81 14.16 -20.92
N ILE A 433 -13.01 13.15 -21.27
CA ILE A 433 -11.96 13.31 -22.30
C ILE A 433 -12.61 13.50 -23.68
N PHE A 434 -13.62 12.71 -24.02
CA PHE A 434 -14.38 12.88 -25.26
C PHE A 434 -15.10 14.24 -25.32
N GLU A 435 -15.70 14.68 -24.22
CA GLU A 435 -16.34 16.00 -24.12
C GLU A 435 -15.36 17.14 -24.37
N LYS A 436 -14.17 17.08 -23.76
CA LYS A 436 -13.09 18.06 -24.01
C LYS A 436 -12.62 18.05 -25.47
N ALA A 437 -12.65 16.88 -26.12
CA ALA A 437 -12.34 16.73 -27.54
C ALA A 437 -13.51 17.13 -28.47
N ARG A 438 -14.64 17.61 -27.93
CA ARG A 438 -15.88 17.94 -28.68
C ARG A 438 -16.51 16.74 -29.38
N MET A 439 -16.37 15.56 -28.79
CA MET A 439 -16.90 14.27 -29.28
C MET A 439 -17.85 13.66 -28.25
N ALA A 440 -18.68 14.46 -27.56
CA ALA A 440 -19.49 13.98 -26.43
C ALA A 440 -20.47 12.86 -26.82
N GLU A 441 -21.27 13.06 -27.88
CA GLU A 441 -22.25 12.08 -28.36
C GLU A 441 -21.57 10.82 -28.90
N GLU A 442 -20.54 10.99 -29.74
CA GLU A 442 -19.75 9.87 -30.29
C GLU A 442 -19.05 9.08 -29.17
N GLY A 443 -18.53 9.77 -28.16
CA GLY A 443 -17.91 9.17 -26.98
C GLY A 443 -18.89 8.28 -26.20
N GLU A 444 -20.12 8.73 -25.99
CA GLU A 444 -21.14 7.95 -25.30
C GLU A 444 -21.48 6.65 -26.06
N GLU A 445 -21.63 6.75 -27.39
CA GLU A 445 -21.86 5.57 -28.25
C GLU A 445 -20.68 4.61 -28.24
N LEU A 446 -19.45 5.12 -28.34
CA LEU A 446 -18.22 4.33 -28.31
C LEU A 446 -18.04 3.62 -26.96
N ILE A 447 -18.26 4.31 -25.84
CA ILE A 447 -18.20 3.71 -24.51
C ILE A 447 -19.25 2.60 -24.39
N LYS A 448 -20.48 2.85 -24.84
CA LYS A 448 -21.54 1.84 -24.82
C LYS A 448 -21.19 0.61 -25.66
N ALA A 449 -20.69 0.81 -26.88
CA ALA A 449 -20.27 -0.27 -27.77
C ALA A 449 -19.11 -1.08 -27.17
N ALA A 450 -18.08 -0.42 -26.64
CA ALA A 450 -16.94 -1.04 -25.99
C ALA A 450 -17.35 -1.86 -24.76
N ARG A 451 -18.29 -1.35 -23.94
CA ARG A 451 -18.84 -2.10 -22.80
C ARG A 451 -19.61 -3.34 -23.26
N GLN A 452 -20.40 -3.21 -24.32
CA GLN A 452 -21.14 -4.33 -24.89
C GLN A 452 -20.19 -5.41 -25.43
N GLU A 453 -19.14 -5.02 -26.14
CA GLU A 453 -18.11 -5.94 -26.66
C GLU A 453 -17.46 -6.73 -25.51
N ALA A 454 -17.05 -6.06 -24.43
CA ALA A 454 -16.52 -6.72 -23.24
C ALA A 454 -17.56 -7.67 -22.61
N ALA A 455 -18.82 -7.24 -22.51
CA ALA A 455 -19.92 -8.04 -22.00
C ALA A 455 -20.14 -9.32 -22.82
N ASP A 456 -20.12 -9.22 -24.15
CA ASP A 456 -20.35 -10.33 -25.07
C ASP A 456 -19.23 -11.37 -24.98
N LEU A 457 -17.96 -10.93 -24.94
CA LEU A 457 -16.81 -11.80 -24.74
C LEU A 457 -16.93 -12.63 -23.45
N MET A 458 -17.34 -11.99 -22.35
CA MET A 458 -17.55 -12.65 -21.06
C MET A 458 -18.73 -13.62 -21.07
N ASN A 459 -19.89 -13.16 -21.56
CA ASN A 459 -21.13 -13.92 -21.57
C ASN A 459 -20.98 -15.20 -22.40
N LYS A 460 -20.26 -15.15 -23.51
CA LYS A 460 -20.02 -16.31 -24.36
C LYS A 460 -19.25 -17.42 -23.64
N GLY A 461 -18.18 -17.09 -22.92
CA GLY A 461 -17.44 -18.13 -22.18
C GLY A 461 -18.20 -18.66 -20.96
N VAL A 462 -18.98 -17.82 -20.27
CA VAL A 462 -19.89 -18.27 -19.20
C VAL A 462 -21.01 -19.17 -19.75
N LEU A 463 -21.52 -18.90 -20.95
CA LEU A 463 -22.52 -19.74 -21.62
C LEU A 463 -21.94 -21.11 -21.98
N LEU A 464 -20.72 -21.15 -22.56
CA LEU A 464 -20.02 -22.41 -22.83
C LEU A 464 -19.82 -23.23 -21.55
N TRP A 465 -19.46 -22.56 -20.45
CA TRP A 465 -19.34 -23.19 -19.14
C TRP A 465 -20.68 -23.78 -18.65
N LYS A 466 -21.76 -22.98 -18.66
CA LYS A 466 -23.10 -23.42 -18.21
C LYS A 466 -23.70 -24.55 -19.05
N THR A 467 -23.26 -24.70 -20.30
CA THR A 467 -23.70 -25.77 -21.20
C THR A 467 -22.84 -27.03 -21.11
N GLY A 468 -21.90 -27.09 -20.15
CA GLY A 468 -21.03 -28.25 -19.90
C GLY A 468 -19.86 -28.36 -20.89
N LYS A 469 -19.67 -27.38 -21.78
CA LYS A 469 -18.60 -27.37 -22.78
C LYS A 469 -17.31 -26.77 -22.21
N LEU A 470 -16.79 -27.38 -21.15
CA LEU A 470 -15.67 -26.85 -20.37
C LEU A 470 -14.40 -26.61 -21.20
N ALA A 471 -14.01 -27.54 -22.07
CA ALA A 471 -12.81 -27.38 -22.90
C ALA A 471 -12.92 -26.19 -23.89
N GLU A 472 -14.10 -26.02 -24.52
CA GLU A 472 -14.39 -24.85 -25.37
C GLU A 472 -14.37 -23.56 -24.55
N ALA A 473 -14.93 -23.58 -23.33
CA ALA A 473 -14.95 -22.42 -22.43
C ALA A 473 -13.54 -21.99 -22.01
N VAL A 474 -12.65 -22.94 -21.68
CA VAL A 474 -11.23 -22.67 -21.36
C VAL A 474 -10.51 -22.06 -22.56
N ALA A 475 -10.67 -22.63 -23.76
CA ALA A 475 -10.06 -22.10 -24.98
C ALA A 475 -10.55 -20.68 -25.29
N TRP A 476 -11.86 -20.43 -25.13
CA TRP A 476 -12.46 -19.11 -25.30
C TRP A 476 -11.92 -18.09 -24.30
N MET A 477 -11.82 -18.47 -23.02
CA MET A 477 -11.30 -17.61 -21.96
C MET A 477 -9.81 -17.27 -22.16
N ARG A 478 -9.01 -18.22 -22.66
CA ARG A 478 -7.61 -17.96 -23.04
C ARG A 478 -7.51 -16.88 -24.10
N ASP A 479 -8.36 -16.91 -25.12
CA ASP A 479 -8.39 -15.89 -26.17
C ASP A 479 -8.89 -14.53 -25.62
N ALA A 480 -9.97 -14.53 -24.84
CA ALA A 480 -10.50 -13.33 -24.20
C ALA A 480 -9.47 -12.63 -23.31
N ARG A 481 -8.64 -13.38 -22.55
CA ARG A 481 -7.54 -12.82 -21.75
C ARG A 481 -6.40 -12.25 -22.59
N LYS A 482 -6.16 -12.75 -23.80
CA LYS A 482 -5.16 -12.13 -24.70
C LYS A 482 -5.64 -10.77 -25.20
N GLN A 483 -6.93 -10.67 -25.51
CA GLN A 483 -7.54 -9.42 -25.98
C GLN A 483 -7.69 -8.40 -24.84
N LEU A 484 -8.13 -8.86 -23.67
CA LEU A 484 -8.45 -8.03 -22.50
C LEU A 484 -7.69 -8.52 -21.25
N PRO A 485 -6.35 -8.35 -21.22
CA PRO A 485 -5.49 -8.93 -20.19
C PRO A 485 -5.68 -8.34 -18.80
N HIS A 486 -6.31 -7.17 -18.68
CA HIS A 486 -6.52 -6.49 -17.40
C HIS A 486 -7.99 -6.45 -16.99
N ASN A 487 -8.89 -7.10 -17.74
CA ASN A 487 -10.30 -7.16 -17.38
C ASN A 487 -10.54 -8.13 -16.21
N MET A 488 -10.79 -7.57 -15.03
CA MET A 488 -10.99 -8.31 -13.78
C MET A 488 -12.06 -9.39 -13.89
N ARG A 489 -13.16 -9.12 -14.59
CA ARG A 489 -14.28 -10.05 -14.71
C ARG A 489 -13.94 -11.22 -15.64
N ILE A 490 -13.21 -10.98 -16.73
CA ILE A 490 -12.65 -12.05 -17.58
C ILE A 490 -11.66 -12.90 -16.79
N LEU A 491 -10.75 -12.29 -16.03
CA LEU A 491 -9.76 -13.01 -15.23
C LEU A 491 -10.43 -13.92 -14.18
N PHE A 492 -11.38 -13.39 -13.41
CA PHE A 492 -12.12 -14.18 -12.42
C PHE A 492 -12.97 -15.29 -13.05
N ASN A 493 -13.67 -15.00 -14.16
CA ASN A 493 -14.44 -16.03 -14.86
C ASN A 493 -13.51 -17.12 -15.42
N SER A 494 -12.34 -16.74 -15.94
CA SER A 494 -11.34 -17.69 -16.43
C SER A 494 -10.83 -18.61 -15.31
N ALA A 495 -10.47 -18.04 -14.15
CA ALA A 495 -10.04 -18.82 -13.00
C ALA A 495 -11.14 -19.78 -12.51
N GLN A 496 -12.39 -19.30 -12.41
CA GLN A 496 -13.53 -20.15 -12.02
C GLN A 496 -13.78 -21.29 -13.01
N ILE A 497 -13.69 -21.03 -14.33
CA ILE A 497 -13.89 -22.05 -15.37
C ILE A 497 -12.77 -23.10 -15.31
N LEU A 498 -11.52 -22.68 -15.10
CA LEU A 498 -10.39 -23.60 -14.91
C LEU A 498 -10.58 -24.48 -13.67
N ILE A 499 -10.98 -23.89 -12.54
CA ILE A 499 -11.29 -24.62 -11.30
C ILE A 499 -12.43 -25.61 -11.51
N SER A 500 -13.49 -25.21 -12.21
CA SER A 500 -14.63 -26.10 -12.53
C SER A 500 -14.19 -27.26 -13.42
N HIS A 501 -13.28 -27.02 -14.38
CA HIS A 501 -12.71 -28.08 -15.20
C HIS A 501 -11.91 -29.09 -14.37
N LEU A 502 -11.16 -28.62 -13.36
CA LEU A 502 -10.43 -29.49 -12.43
C LEU A 502 -11.37 -30.30 -11.53
N GLN A 503 -12.50 -29.71 -11.12
CA GLN A 503 -13.52 -30.40 -10.32
C GLN A 503 -14.21 -31.54 -11.07
N GLU A 504 -14.57 -31.31 -12.34
CA GLU A 504 -15.32 -32.29 -13.14
C GLU A 504 -14.44 -33.37 -13.77
N ASN A 505 -13.24 -33.00 -14.25
CA ASN A 505 -12.37 -33.92 -15.01
C ASN A 505 -11.19 -34.46 -14.20
N GLY A 506 -11.09 -34.09 -12.91
CA GLY A 506 -9.97 -34.42 -12.05
C GLY A 506 -8.81 -33.43 -12.16
N TYR A 507 -7.87 -33.55 -11.22
CA TYR A 507 -6.77 -32.61 -11.11
C TYR A 507 -5.77 -32.75 -12.26
N ASP A 508 -5.57 -31.67 -12.99
CA ASP A 508 -4.52 -31.47 -13.99
C ASP A 508 -3.58 -30.35 -13.50
N ARG A 509 -2.29 -30.66 -13.38
CA ARG A 509 -1.30 -29.72 -12.86
C ARG A 509 -1.14 -28.48 -13.76
N ALA A 510 -1.17 -28.63 -15.07
CA ALA A 510 -0.97 -27.52 -15.99
C ALA A 510 -2.15 -26.54 -15.94
N LEU A 511 -3.39 -27.04 -15.85
CA LEU A 511 -4.57 -26.20 -15.67
C LEU A 511 -4.61 -25.52 -14.30
N ALA A 512 -4.13 -26.20 -13.25
CA ALA A 512 -4.01 -25.61 -11.91
C ALA A 512 -2.97 -24.49 -11.88
N ASP A 513 -1.79 -24.71 -12.46
CA ASP A 513 -0.73 -23.70 -12.59
C ASP A 513 -1.21 -22.49 -13.41
N GLU A 514 -2.00 -22.71 -14.47
CA GLU A 514 -2.63 -21.64 -15.24
C GLU A 514 -3.63 -20.83 -14.41
N ALA A 515 -4.50 -21.49 -13.63
CA ALA A 515 -5.46 -20.81 -12.77
C ALA A 515 -4.75 -20.00 -11.68
N ILE A 516 -3.68 -20.54 -11.07
CA ILE A 516 -2.83 -19.80 -10.13
C ILE A 516 -2.22 -18.58 -10.82
N SER A 517 -1.64 -18.73 -12.01
CA SER A 517 -1.04 -17.61 -12.75
C SER A 517 -2.05 -16.48 -13.03
N VAL A 518 -3.31 -16.83 -13.33
CA VAL A 518 -4.38 -15.85 -13.56
C VAL A 518 -4.75 -15.13 -12.28
N LEU A 519 -4.87 -15.87 -11.17
CA LEU A 519 -5.18 -15.29 -9.86
C LEU A 519 -4.04 -14.42 -9.35
N MET A 520 -2.79 -14.81 -9.55
CA MET A 520 -1.63 -13.97 -9.23
C MET A 520 -1.63 -12.67 -10.04
N HIS A 521 -2.05 -12.71 -11.30
CA HIS A 521 -2.23 -11.50 -12.12
C HIS A 521 -3.37 -10.61 -11.61
N VAL A 522 -4.47 -11.21 -11.14
CA VAL A 522 -5.56 -10.49 -10.45
C VAL A 522 -5.04 -9.77 -9.21
N ASP A 523 -4.26 -10.45 -8.36
CA ASP A 523 -3.69 -9.85 -7.15
C ASP A 523 -2.69 -8.73 -7.47
N ALA A 524 -1.93 -8.87 -8.56
CA ALA A 524 -1.04 -7.81 -9.04
C ALA A 524 -1.80 -6.55 -9.53
N ILE A 525 -2.98 -6.71 -10.13
CA ILE A 525 -3.81 -5.59 -10.61
C ILE A 525 -4.60 -4.95 -9.47
N ALA A 526 -5.27 -5.77 -8.66
CA ALA A 526 -6.13 -5.35 -7.58
C ALA A 526 -5.93 -6.27 -6.37
N PRO A 527 -4.95 -5.95 -5.49
CA PRO A 527 -4.66 -6.78 -4.33
C PRO A 527 -5.80 -6.74 -3.31
N GLY A 528 -5.98 -7.84 -2.57
CA GLY A 528 -6.95 -7.93 -1.47
C GLY A 528 -8.41 -8.13 -1.91
N GLN A 529 -8.64 -8.57 -3.14
CA GLN A 529 -9.97 -8.91 -3.63
C GLN A 529 -10.51 -10.17 -2.93
N GLN A 530 -11.70 -10.10 -2.33
CA GLN A 530 -12.32 -11.25 -1.63
C GLN A 530 -12.46 -12.48 -2.54
N ARG A 531 -12.85 -12.27 -3.80
CA ARG A 531 -13.04 -13.34 -4.78
C ARG A 531 -11.73 -14.03 -5.14
N PHE A 532 -10.59 -13.35 -5.04
CA PHE A 532 -9.28 -13.97 -5.25
C PHE A 532 -8.99 -15.01 -4.16
N ALA A 533 -9.18 -14.66 -2.88
CA ALA A 533 -8.95 -15.57 -1.75
C ALA A 533 -9.83 -16.83 -1.84
N GLN A 534 -11.13 -16.65 -2.16
CA GLN A 534 -12.08 -17.76 -2.33
C GLN A 534 -11.66 -18.75 -3.43
N LEU A 535 -11.17 -18.25 -4.57
CA LEU A 535 -10.75 -19.10 -5.69
C LEU A 535 -9.42 -19.80 -5.41
N MET A 536 -8.49 -19.13 -4.73
CA MET A 536 -7.24 -19.75 -4.28
C MET A 536 -7.50 -20.90 -3.30
N GLU A 537 -8.44 -20.72 -2.36
CA GLU A 537 -8.84 -21.77 -1.42
C GLU A 537 -9.49 -22.97 -2.14
N GLN A 538 -10.41 -22.72 -3.08
CA GLN A 538 -11.01 -23.78 -3.90
C GLN A 538 -9.94 -24.58 -4.66
N LEU A 539 -8.94 -23.90 -5.21
CA LEU A 539 -7.86 -24.56 -5.94
C LEU A 539 -6.95 -25.38 -5.01
N ALA A 540 -6.69 -24.91 -3.79
CA ALA A 540 -5.92 -25.64 -2.79
C ALA A 540 -6.62 -26.94 -2.36
N LEU A 541 -7.96 -26.94 -2.25
CA LEU A 541 -8.75 -28.14 -1.92
C LEU A 541 -8.74 -29.20 -3.03
N LEU A 542 -8.51 -28.81 -4.28
CA LEU A 542 -8.47 -29.71 -5.43
C LEU A 542 -7.10 -30.34 -5.68
N ALA A 543 -6.04 -29.76 -5.10
CA ALA A 543 -4.72 -30.33 -5.21
C ALA A 543 -4.75 -31.75 -4.64
N PRO A 544 -4.30 -32.78 -5.40
CA PRO A 544 -4.15 -34.09 -4.84
C PRO A 544 -3.25 -33.92 -3.63
N VAL A 545 -3.69 -34.45 -2.49
CA VAL A 545 -2.82 -34.66 -1.34
C VAL A 545 -1.75 -35.63 -1.80
N SER A 546 -0.77 -35.12 -2.55
CA SER A 546 0.41 -35.87 -2.88
C SER A 546 1.03 -36.19 -1.54
N GLY A 547 1.29 -37.46 -1.29
CA GLY A 547 2.07 -37.95 -0.15
C GLY A 547 3.50 -37.40 -0.11
N VAL A 548 3.75 -36.23 -0.70
CA VAL A 548 4.98 -35.47 -0.72
C VAL A 548 4.84 -34.22 0.16
N VAL A 549 3.63 -33.65 0.33
CA VAL A 549 3.41 -32.57 1.33
C VAL A 549 3.26 -33.16 2.74
N ALA A 550 2.67 -34.36 2.86
CA ALA A 550 2.68 -35.11 4.10
C ALA A 550 4.08 -35.67 4.45
N ALA A 551 4.90 -36.04 3.46
CA ALA A 551 6.27 -36.51 3.70
C ALA A 551 7.26 -35.37 3.98
N ALA A 552 7.08 -34.18 3.40
CA ALA A 552 7.84 -32.99 3.78
C ALA A 552 7.44 -32.51 5.19
N ALA A 553 6.14 -32.51 5.51
CA ALA A 553 5.65 -32.18 6.85
C ALA A 553 6.02 -33.23 7.91
N ALA A 554 6.11 -34.52 7.55
CA ALA A 554 6.54 -35.59 8.46
C ALA A 554 8.07 -35.65 8.62
N SER A 555 8.84 -35.39 7.55
CA SER A 555 10.31 -35.39 7.60
C SER A 555 10.87 -34.24 8.44
N GLU A 556 10.21 -33.07 8.46
CA GLU A 556 10.59 -31.96 9.34
C GLU A 556 10.17 -32.22 10.80
N TYR A 557 9.11 -33.01 11.04
CA TYR A 557 8.68 -33.41 12.38
C TYR A 557 9.60 -34.49 12.99
N GLU A 558 10.05 -35.47 12.20
CA GLU A 558 11.02 -36.49 12.63
C GLU A 558 12.43 -35.92 12.86
N ALA A 559 12.84 -34.92 12.07
CA ALA A 559 14.11 -34.21 12.25
C ALA A 559 14.14 -33.34 13.52
N ALA A 560 12.98 -32.87 13.99
CA ALA A 560 12.87 -32.04 15.19
C ALA A 560 12.66 -32.83 16.49
N ASN A 561 12.03 -34.02 16.44
CA ASN A 561 11.55 -34.71 17.65
C ASN A 561 12.00 -36.18 17.82
N GLY A 562 12.80 -36.73 16.89
CA GLY A 562 13.26 -38.13 16.95
C GLY A 562 12.14 -39.17 16.70
N PRO A 563 12.48 -40.45 16.46
CA PRO A 563 11.50 -41.45 16.07
C PRO A 563 10.57 -41.82 17.23
N VAL A 564 9.26 -41.84 16.95
CA VAL A 564 8.23 -42.29 17.90
C VAL A 564 8.29 -43.82 18.04
N PRO A 565 8.22 -44.42 19.25
CA PRO A 565 8.37 -45.85 19.43
C PRO A 565 7.18 -46.66 18.88
N GLU A 566 7.46 -47.76 18.20
CA GLU A 566 6.46 -48.77 17.80
C GLU A 566 5.84 -49.47 19.03
N SER A 567 4.56 -49.19 19.29
CA SER A 567 3.62 -50.10 19.97
C SER A 567 2.22 -49.57 19.66
N THR A 568 1.25 -50.29 19.11
CA THR A 568 0.85 -51.68 19.29
C THR A 568 0.06 -52.12 18.05
N ARG A 569 0.41 -53.29 17.50
CA ARG A 569 -0.37 -54.01 16.49
C ARG A 569 -1.72 -54.40 17.08
N PHE A 570 -2.84 -53.95 16.48
CA PHE A 570 -4.09 -54.70 16.56
C PHE A 570 -4.04 -55.80 15.51
N THR A 571 -3.96 -57.05 15.97
CA THR A 571 -4.22 -58.23 15.15
C THR A 571 -5.70 -58.57 15.25
N SER A 572 -6.29 -58.84 14.10
CA SER A 572 -7.61 -59.42 13.91
C SER A 572 -7.63 -60.87 14.38
N ASN A 573 -8.52 -61.17 15.33
CA ASN A 573 -9.48 -62.29 15.30
C ASN A 573 -10.52 -62.12 16.40
#